data_AF-A0AA40YG05-F1
#
_entry.id   AF-A0AA40YG05-F1
#
_cell.length_a   1.000
_cell.length_b   1.000
_cell.length_c   1.000
_cell.angle_alpha   90.00
_cell.angle_beta   90.00
_cell.angle_gamma   90.00
#
_symmetry.space_group_name_H-M   'P 1'
#
loop_
_entity.id
_entity.type
_entity.pdbx_description
1 polymer ?
#
loop_
_entity_poly.entity_id
_entity_poly.type
_entity_poly.pdbx_seq_one_letter_code
_entity_poly.pdbx_strand_id
1 'polypeptide(L)'
;MGYELHMTRASHWLGSEECPIAFREWIEFAHTSADLREEGHLGLHGVGRQPEFTWGSPDGVAVGFHWYEGRVILSGAHAPGVDLVGLADLAAELSANLIGEEGEQYPESARRRNEGP
;
A
#
# COMPACT_ATOMS: atom_id res chain seq x y z
N MET A 1 -14.31 6.28 11.53
CA MET A 1 -13.84 4.91 11.25
C MET A 1 -13.88 4.78 9.75
N GLY A 2 -12.71 4.92 9.15
CA GLY A 2 -12.54 4.88 7.70
C GLY A 2 -12.17 3.46 7.33
N TYR A 3 -12.77 2.98 6.26
CA TYR A 3 -12.42 1.71 5.65
C TYR A 3 -10.96 1.75 5.16
N GLU A 4 -10.19 0.70 5.46
CA GLU A 4 -8.76 0.59 5.13
C GLU A 4 -8.51 -0.40 3.98
N LEU A 5 -7.42 -0.17 3.25
CA LEU A 5 -6.87 -1.15 2.32
C LEU A 5 -5.52 -1.66 2.85
N HIS A 6 -5.13 -2.83 2.38
CA HIS A 6 -3.94 -3.54 2.80
C HIS A 6 -3.13 -3.96 1.56
N MET A 7 -1.87 -3.55 1.51
CA MET A 7 -0.90 -4.16 0.62
C MET A 7 -0.22 -5.33 1.33
N THR A 8 -0.38 -6.53 0.78
CA THR A 8 0.18 -7.77 1.34
C THR A 8 0.50 -8.77 0.25
N ARG A 9 1.53 -9.61 0.45
CA ARG A 9 1.83 -10.72 -0.47
C ARG A 9 0.95 -11.94 -0.22
N ALA A 10 0.29 -11.98 0.93
CA ALA A 10 -0.67 -13.02 1.26
C ALA A 10 -1.94 -12.87 0.41
N SER A 11 -2.68 -13.97 0.27
CA SER A 11 -3.99 -13.99 -0.40
C SER A 11 -5.09 -13.29 0.39
N HIS A 12 -4.86 -13.06 1.69
CA HIS A 12 -5.72 -12.32 2.60
C HIS A 12 -4.86 -11.52 3.58
N TRP A 13 -5.31 -10.33 3.99
CA TRP A 13 -4.52 -9.42 4.82
C TRP A 13 -4.16 -9.99 6.20
N LEU A 14 -5.03 -10.81 6.79
CA LEU A 14 -4.76 -11.56 8.05
C LEU A 14 -3.56 -12.51 7.96
N GLY A 15 -3.17 -12.95 6.76
CA GLY A 15 -2.03 -13.84 6.54
C GLY A 15 -0.71 -13.11 6.27
N SER A 16 -0.64 -11.78 6.46
CA SER A 16 0.54 -10.99 6.07
C SER A 16 1.84 -11.45 6.73
N GLU A 17 1.78 -12.03 7.93
CA GLU A 17 2.96 -12.54 8.63
C GLU A 17 3.59 -13.78 7.98
N GLU A 18 2.83 -14.54 7.17
CA GLU A 18 3.34 -15.72 6.46
C GLU A 18 4.18 -15.33 5.24
N CYS A 19 3.86 -14.20 4.61
CA CYS A 19 4.55 -13.65 3.45
C CYS A 19 4.81 -12.14 3.65
N PRO A 20 5.67 -11.76 4.62
CA PRO A 20 5.76 -10.38 5.06
C PRO A 20 6.43 -9.49 4.01
N ILE A 21 5.93 -8.26 3.92
CA ILE A 21 6.68 -7.11 3.41
C ILE A 21 7.55 -6.64 4.58
N ALA A 22 8.87 -6.70 4.44
CA ALA A 22 9.74 -6.26 5.53
C ALA A 22 9.67 -4.74 5.71
N PHE A 23 9.77 -4.24 6.95
CA PHE A 23 9.74 -2.79 7.19
C PHE A 23 10.78 -2.05 6.35
N ARG A 24 12.03 -2.53 6.36
CA ARG A 24 13.13 -1.94 5.59
C ARG A 24 12.85 -1.93 4.08
N GLU A 25 12.29 -3.01 3.57
CA GLU A 25 11.90 -3.14 2.17
C GLU A 25 10.83 -2.12 1.79
N TRP A 26 9.80 -1.96 2.62
CA TRP A 26 8.79 -0.93 2.42
C TRP A 26 9.41 0.48 2.39
N ILE A 27 10.30 0.80 3.34
CA ILE A 27 10.94 2.13 3.39
C ILE A 27 11.80 2.38 2.15
N GLU A 28 12.60 1.39 1.73
CA GLU A 28 13.42 1.50 0.52
C GLU A 28 12.54 1.70 -0.73
N PHE A 29 11.47 0.93 -0.87
CA PHE A 29 10.49 1.09 -1.94
C PHE A 29 9.86 2.49 -1.94
N ALA A 30 9.31 2.91 -0.80
CA ALA A 30 8.57 4.15 -0.69
C ALA A 30 9.42 5.40 -1.01
N HIS A 31 10.71 5.40 -0.65
CA HIS A 31 11.63 6.48 -1.01
C HIS A 31 12.01 6.50 -2.50
N THR A 32 11.94 5.36 -3.18
CA THR A 32 12.30 5.26 -4.61
C THR A 32 11.10 5.44 -5.54
N SER A 33 9.88 5.31 -5.02
CA SER A 33 8.65 5.53 -5.79
C SER A 33 8.46 7.01 -6.10
N ALA A 34 8.22 7.33 -7.37
CA ALA A 34 7.90 8.69 -7.80
C ALA A 34 6.48 9.12 -7.39
N ASP A 35 5.62 8.16 -7.07
CA ASP A 35 4.20 8.37 -6.75
C ASP A 35 3.96 8.61 -5.25
N LEU A 36 4.96 8.32 -4.41
CA LEU A 36 4.91 8.50 -2.97
C LEU A 36 5.69 9.73 -2.53
N ARG A 37 5.13 10.43 -1.54
CA ARG A 37 5.77 11.57 -0.88
C ARG A 37 5.82 11.34 0.61
N GLU A 38 6.99 11.50 1.22
CA GLU A 38 7.10 11.56 2.66
C GLU A 38 6.56 12.91 3.15
N GLU A 39 5.47 12.90 3.92
CA GLU A 39 4.82 14.10 4.44
C GLU A 39 5.09 14.30 5.94
N GLY A 40 5.81 13.38 6.57
CA GLY A 40 6.11 13.46 7.99
C GLY A 40 6.46 12.11 8.58
N HIS A 41 6.10 11.93 9.84
CA HIS A 41 6.35 10.69 10.56
C HIS A 41 5.18 10.40 11.50
N LEU A 42 4.79 9.13 11.57
CA LEU A 42 3.83 8.67 12.54
C LEU A 42 4.49 7.83 13.64
N GLY A 43 3.95 7.93 14.85
CA GLY A 43 4.28 7.05 15.96
C GLY A 43 3.18 6.02 16.12
N LEU A 44 3.46 4.76 15.81
CA LEU A 44 2.53 3.65 16.04
C LEU A 44 2.89 2.90 17.31
N HIS A 45 1.87 2.54 18.08
CA HIS A 45 2.05 1.67 19.23
C HIS A 45 2.57 0.30 18.78
N GLY A 46 3.58 -0.23 19.45
CA GLY A 46 4.19 -1.54 19.11
C GLY A 46 5.24 -1.51 17.99
N VAL A 47 5.21 -0.50 17.11
CA VAL A 47 6.19 -0.36 16.01
C VAL A 47 7.19 0.78 16.27
N GLY A 48 6.74 1.86 16.90
CA GLY A 48 7.53 3.07 17.12
C GLY A 48 7.35 4.11 16.01
N ARG A 49 8.33 5.01 15.89
CA ARG A 49 8.31 6.11 14.92
C ARG A 49 8.75 5.62 13.54
N GLN A 50 7.95 5.89 12.52
CA GLN A 50 8.28 5.61 11.12
C GLN A 50 7.89 6.80 10.22
N PRO A 51 8.47 6.94 9.02
CA PRO A 51 8.03 7.92 8.04
C PRO A 51 6.58 7.67 7.62
N GLU A 52 5.83 8.74 7.40
CA GLU A 52 4.49 8.69 6.83
C GLU A 52 4.58 9.04 5.35
N PHE A 53 4.10 8.14 4.49
CA PHE A 53 4.06 8.36 3.06
C PHE A 53 2.64 8.64 2.60
N THR A 54 2.49 9.50 1.61
CA THR A 54 1.21 9.76 0.95
C THR A 54 1.33 9.50 -0.54
N TRP A 55 0.28 8.92 -1.10
CA TRP A 55 0.08 8.84 -2.54
C TRP A 55 -0.89 9.95 -2.94
N GLY A 56 -0.48 10.77 -3.91
CA GLY A 56 -1.33 11.85 -4.43
C GLY A 56 -1.99 11.42 -5.73
N SER A 57 -3.32 11.37 -5.76
CA SER A 57 -4.03 11.24 -7.04
C SER A 57 -3.88 12.53 -7.85
N PRO A 58 -4.00 12.47 -9.19
CA PRO A 58 -4.06 13.66 -10.04
C PRO A 58 -5.15 14.67 -9.63
N ASP A 59 -6.20 14.19 -8.96
CA ASP A 59 -7.35 14.98 -8.49
C ASP A 59 -7.15 15.58 -7.09
N GLY A 60 -5.95 15.43 -6.50
CA GLY A 60 -5.59 16.02 -5.21
C GLY A 60 -6.09 15.24 -3.99
N VAL A 61 -6.58 14.01 -4.17
CA VAL A 61 -6.92 13.11 -3.06
C VAL A 61 -5.65 12.43 -2.57
N ALA A 62 -5.39 12.53 -1.27
CA ALA A 62 -4.23 11.91 -0.63
C ALA A 62 -4.63 10.62 0.10
N VAL A 63 -3.91 9.54 -0.18
CA VAL A 63 -4.01 8.28 0.56
C VAL A 63 -2.75 8.15 1.42
N GLY A 64 -2.92 7.93 2.72
CA GLY A 64 -1.80 7.74 3.66
C GLY A 64 -1.36 6.28 3.72
N PHE A 65 -0.05 6.05 3.88
CA PHE A 65 0.57 4.73 3.90
C PHE A 65 1.45 4.59 5.13
N HIS A 66 1.31 3.47 5.82
CA HIS A 66 2.23 3.10 6.89
C HIS A 66 2.40 1.58 6.96
N TRP A 67 3.57 1.15 7.42
CA TRP A 67 3.85 -0.27 7.63
C TRP A 67 3.37 -0.72 9.01
N TYR A 68 2.79 -1.91 9.06
CA TYR A 68 2.37 -2.57 10.30
C TYR A 68 2.35 -4.09 10.10
N GLU A 69 3.04 -4.85 10.96
CA GLU A 69 2.98 -6.32 11.03
C GLU A 69 3.04 -7.04 9.67
N GLY A 70 4.05 -6.69 8.86
CA GLY A 70 4.32 -7.36 7.58
C GLY A 70 3.44 -6.92 6.40
N ARG A 71 2.62 -5.89 6.58
CA ARG A 71 1.80 -5.28 5.51
C ARG A 71 1.93 -3.76 5.51
N VAL A 72 1.46 -3.14 4.44
CA VAL A 72 1.28 -1.68 4.36
C VAL A 72 -0.21 -1.39 4.42
N ILE A 73 -0.62 -0.53 5.34
CA ILE A 73 -1.99 -0.10 5.53
C ILE A 73 -2.19 1.24 4.82
N LEU A 74 -3.28 1.33 4.07
CA LEU A 74 -3.69 2.50 3.32
C LEU A 74 -4.93 3.12 3.97
N SER A 75 -4.79 4.37 4.41
CA SER A 75 -5.86 5.15 5.03
C SER A 75 -6.37 6.22 4.07
N GLY A 76 -7.70 6.41 4.02
CA GLY A 76 -8.33 7.41 3.15
C GLY A 76 -8.61 6.93 1.71
N ALA A 77 -8.30 5.67 1.39
CA ALA A 77 -8.50 5.09 0.06
C ALA A 77 -9.98 4.96 -0.37
N HIS A 78 -10.94 5.13 0.54
CA HIS A 78 -12.37 5.12 0.24
C HIS A 78 -12.91 6.49 -0.23
N ALA A 79 -12.07 7.52 -0.28
CA ALA A 79 -12.51 8.85 -0.70
C ALA A 79 -12.96 8.81 -2.18
N PRO A 80 -14.05 9.52 -2.55
CA PRO A 80 -14.46 9.61 -3.95
C PRO A 80 -13.32 10.13 -4.83
N GLY A 81 -13.07 9.48 -5.96
CA GLY A 81 -12.00 9.87 -6.89
C GLY A 81 -10.62 9.27 -6.59
N VAL A 82 -10.49 8.40 -5.58
CA VAL A 82 -9.28 7.58 -5.43
C VAL A 82 -9.19 6.56 -6.57
N ASP A 83 -8.05 6.55 -7.25
CA ASP A 83 -7.75 5.57 -8.30
C ASP A 83 -7.23 4.26 -7.67
N LEU A 84 -8.15 3.32 -7.43
CA LEU A 84 -7.84 2.00 -6.88
C LEU A 84 -6.98 1.15 -7.83
N VAL A 85 -7.02 1.40 -9.14
CA VAL A 85 -6.16 0.70 -10.11
C VAL A 85 -4.73 1.17 -9.97
N GLY A 86 -4.50 2.48 -9.86
CA GLY A 86 -3.17 3.03 -9.59
C GLY A 86 -2.58 2.57 -8.26
N LEU A 87 -3.40 2.45 -7.21
CA LEU A 87 -2.97 1.85 -5.94
C LEU A 87 -2.62 0.36 -6.08
N ALA A 88 -3.37 -0.39 -6.89
CA ALA A 88 -3.09 -1.80 -7.15
C ALA A 88 -1.81 -1.97 -7.97
N ASP A 89 -1.56 -1.09 -8.96
CA ASP A 89 -0.30 -1.04 -9.70
C ASP A 89 0.89 -0.76 -8.75
N LEU A 90 0.75 0.18 -7.81
CA LEU A 90 1.77 0.45 -6.81
C LEU A 90 2.02 -0.76 -5.88
N ALA A 91 0.97 -1.49 -5.49
CA ALA A 91 1.11 -2.74 -4.74
C ALA A 91 1.89 -3.79 -5.54
N ALA A 92 1.59 -3.92 -6.82
CA ALA A 92 2.23 -4.87 -7.73
C ALA A 92 3.72 -4.60 -7.91
N GLU A 93 4.14 -3.32 -7.95
CA GLU A 93 5.56 -2.96 -7.99
C GLU A 93 6.33 -3.44 -6.76
N LEU A 94 5.65 -3.54 -5.61
CA LEU A 94 6.19 -4.15 -4.37
C LEU A 94 6.01 -5.68 -4.34
N SER A 95 5.54 -6.29 -5.43
CA SER A 95 5.15 -7.70 -5.53
C SER A 95 4.09 -8.09 -4.49
N ALA A 96 3.12 -7.22 -4.26
CA ALA A 96 2.03 -7.37 -3.29
C ALA A 96 0.65 -7.23 -3.95
N ASN A 97 -0.37 -7.74 -3.29
CA ASN A 97 -1.78 -7.59 -3.64
C ASN A 97 -2.36 -6.37 -2.90
N LEU A 98 -3.34 -5.70 -3.52
CA LEU A 98 -4.19 -4.72 -2.84
C LEU A 98 -5.51 -5.39 -2.41
N ILE A 99 -5.71 -5.47 -1.09
CA ILE A 99 -6.84 -6.17 -0.47
C ILE A 99 -7.58 -5.23 0.46
N GLY A 100 -8.90 -5.21 0.40
CA GLY A 100 -9.72 -4.45 1.33
C GLY A 100 -9.91 -5.12 2.69
N GLU A 101 -10.43 -4.35 3.64
CA GLU A 101 -10.70 -4.83 5.00
C GLU A 101 -11.64 -6.07 5.01
N GLU A 102 -12.58 -6.13 4.07
CA GLU A 102 -13.52 -7.25 3.91
C GLU A 102 -12.98 -8.41 3.05
N GLY A 103 -11.73 -8.32 2.58
CA GLY A 103 -11.05 -9.33 1.77
C GLY A 103 -11.27 -9.19 0.26
N GLU A 104 -11.89 -8.11 -0.19
CA GLU A 104 -12.03 -7.77 -1.60
C GLU A 104 -10.66 -7.53 -2.25
N GLN A 105 -10.48 -8.05 -3.46
CA GLN A 105 -9.24 -7.89 -4.21
C GLN A 105 -9.41 -6.84 -5.30
N TYR A 106 -8.44 -5.94 -5.37
CA TYR A 106 -8.38 -4.91 -6.40
C TYR A 106 -7.33 -5.28 -7.45
N PRO A 107 -7.73 -5.49 -8.71
CA PRO A 107 -6.79 -5.87 -9.75
C PRO A 107 -5.95 -4.68 -10.21
N GLU A 108 -4.66 -4.92 -10.42
CA GLU A 108 -3.74 -4.04 -11.13
C GLU A 108 -4.18 -3.85 -12.60
N SER A 109 -3.63 -2.83 -13.25
CA SER A 109 -3.78 -2.67 -14.69
C SER A 109 -3.07 -3.81 -15.43
N ALA A 110 -3.67 -4.32 -16.51
CA ALA A 110 -3.11 -5.44 -17.29
C ALA A 110 -1.75 -5.15 -17.98
N ARG A 111 -1.11 -4.00 -17.68
CA ARG A 111 0.07 -3.48 -18.38
C ARG A 111 1.37 -4.24 -18.08
N ARG A 112 1.42 -5.09 -17.05
CA ARG A 112 2.67 -5.76 -16.59
C ARG A 112 2.76 -7.27 -16.85
N ARG A 113 1.79 -7.90 -17.52
CA ARG A 113 1.82 -9.36 -17.82
C ARG A 113 2.51 -9.77 -19.12
N ASN A 114 3.36 -8.91 -19.70
CA ASN A 114 4.14 -9.22 -20.89
C ASN A 114 5.66 -9.17 -20.61
N GLU A 115 6.14 -9.89 -19.60
CA GLU A 115 7.53 -10.38 -19.59
C GLU A 115 7.55 -11.85 -19.14
N GLY A 116 7.60 -12.73 -20.14
CA GLY A 116 7.83 -14.16 -20.03
C GLY A 116 8.40 -14.65 -21.37
N PRO A 117 9.36 -15.59 -21.34
CA PRO A 117 10.59 -15.62 -22.15
C PRO A 117 10.42 -15.80 -23.67
#